data_AF-A0A6F9CK40-F1
#
_entry.id   AF-A0A6F9CK40-F1
#
_cell.length_a   1.000
_cell.length_b   1.000
_cell.length_c   1.000
_cell.angle_alpha   90.00
_cell.angle_beta   90.00
_cell.angle_gamma   90.00
#
_symmetry.space_group_name_H-M   'P 1'
#
loop_
_entity.id
_entity.type
_entity.pdbx_description
1 polymer ?
#
loop_
_entity_poly.entity_id
_entity_poly.type
_entity_poly.pdbx_seq_one_letter_code
_entity_poly.pdbx_strand_id
1 'polypeptide(L)'
;MAARCLFRSYSRVKNVDQNTRILVRCSRRMLCSVPSDSSSPDAHVKPQFMDAEVQDILTRITGLDLEKVFRPIKQELKPPTYKLMTDAQLEEAIQSAREQAQRLLKMPPVLPERKPINDVLSEDKILEGMDTAKYVFTDITFNIPHRERFIVIREPTGTLRKASWEERDRILQVYFPKGARRLTAPPVFKEESLKVVFGQDRHEDVLDLCQVQFEPDSSEYIRVHAATYEDLEKMGKYDLLRSTRHFGGLVWYLVNARRVDGLIIDMLQEDL
;
A
#
# COMPACT_ATOMS: atom_id res chain seq x y z
N MET A 1 61.18 37.19 -14.23
CA MET A 1 62.15 37.14 -13.10
C MET A 1 61.53 36.25 -12.02
N ALA A 2 62.05 35.04 -11.82
CA ALA A 2 62.90 34.67 -10.68
C ALA A 2 62.13 34.72 -9.35
N ALA A 3 62.07 33.71 -8.49
CA ALA A 3 62.70 32.40 -8.42
C ALA A 3 61.92 31.51 -7.42
N ARG A 4 62.23 30.22 -7.46
CA ARG A 4 61.82 29.14 -6.55
C ARG A 4 62.24 29.44 -5.10
N CYS A 5 61.54 28.87 -4.11
CA CYS A 5 62.19 27.91 -3.21
C CYS A 5 61.22 27.18 -2.26
N LEU A 6 61.45 25.87 -2.17
CA LEU A 6 60.88 24.88 -1.26
C LEU A 6 61.51 25.04 0.13
N PHE A 7 60.76 24.73 1.19
CA PHE A 7 61.35 24.22 2.43
C PHE A 7 60.66 22.92 2.85
N ARG A 8 61.47 21.87 2.81
CA ARG A 8 61.27 20.53 3.34
C ARG A 8 61.98 20.51 4.70
N SER A 9 61.34 20.08 5.78
CA SER A 9 62.03 19.73 7.01
C SER A 9 61.71 18.29 7.39
N TYR A 10 62.76 17.51 7.59
CA TYR A 10 62.78 16.13 8.06
C TYR A 10 62.99 16.10 9.57
N SER A 11 62.44 15.09 10.24
CA SER A 11 63.01 14.28 11.35
C SER A 11 61.85 13.73 12.19
N ARG A 12 61.88 12.55 12.83
CA ARG A 12 62.83 11.44 12.96
C ARG A 12 61.99 10.24 13.43
N VAL A 13 62.29 9.05 12.93
CA VAL A 13 61.72 7.77 13.36
C VAL A 13 62.23 7.40 14.75
N LYS A 14 61.36 6.85 15.61
CA LYS A 14 61.72 5.84 16.62
C LYS A 14 60.62 4.78 16.71
N ASN A 15 60.97 3.57 16.26
CA ASN A 15 60.29 2.32 16.55
C ASN A 15 60.71 1.85 17.95
N VAL A 16 59.75 1.42 18.77
CA VAL A 16 59.94 0.35 19.78
C VAL A 16 58.65 -0.45 19.88
N ASP A 17 58.73 -1.71 19.46
CA ASP A 17 57.78 -2.78 19.76
C ASP A 17 57.82 -3.14 21.25
N GLN A 18 56.66 -3.43 21.84
CA GLN A 18 56.45 -4.64 22.65
C GLN A 18 54.98 -4.80 23.07
N ASN A 19 54.32 -5.68 22.32
CA ASN A 19 53.42 -6.76 22.73
C ASN A 19 52.74 -6.73 24.12
N THR A 20 51.45 -7.11 24.08
CA THR A 20 50.65 -7.96 24.99
C THR A 20 49.42 -7.37 25.70
N ARG A 21 48.34 -8.16 25.52
CA ARG A 21 47.10 -8.33 26.31
C ARG A 21 45.86 -7.58 25.83
N ILE A 22 45.23 -8.26 24.87
CA ILE A 22 43.78 -8.38 24.67
C ILE A 22 43.08 -8.52 26.03
N LEU A 23 42.14 -7.62 26.29
CA LEU A 23 41.09 -7.77 27.31
C LEU A 23 39.75 -7.44 26.65
N VAL A 24 39.08 -8.49 26.20
CA VAL A 24 37.70 -8.45 25.70
C VAL A 24 36.80 -8.07 26.87
N ARG A 25 36.35 -6.82 26.91
CA ARG A 25 35.33 -6.37 27.86
C ARG A 25 33.95 -6.66 27.25
N CYS A 26 33.47 -7.88 27.50
CA CYS A 26 32.11 -8.30 27.15
C CYS A 26 31.10 -7.44 27.94
N SER A 27 30.58 -6.38 27.32
CA SER A 27 29.45 -5.64 27.86
C SER A 27 28.17 -6.32 27.40
N ARG A 28 27.62 -7.18 28.27
CA ARG A 28 26.23 -7.65 28.19
C ARG A 28 25.32 -6.43 28.17
N ARG A 29 24.74 -6.08 27.01
CA ARG A 29 23.57 -5.19 26.94
C ARG A 29 22.35 -6.01 27.39
N MET A 30 21.98 -5.85 28.66
CA MET A 30 20.65 -6.20 29.13
C MET A 30 19.68 -5.16 28.58
N LEU A 31 18.91 -5.52 27.54
CA LEU A 31 17.77 -4.73 27.07
C LEU A 31 16.53 -5.18 27.83
N CYS A 32 16.21 -4.47 28.90
CA CYS A 32 14.90 -4.47 29.54
C CYS A 32 14.62 -3.02 29.98
N SER A 33 13.76 -2.32 29.24
CA SER A 33 13.16 -1.07 29.71
C SER A 33 11.63 -1.23 29.69
N VAL A 34 11.08 -1.10 30.89
CA VAL A 34 9.67 -1.07 31.32
C VAL A 34 8.90 0.02 30.55
N PRO A 35 7.58 -0.13 30.30
CA PRO A 35 6.79 0.90 29.63
C PRO A 35 6.58 2.09 30.58
N SER A 36 7.02 3.27 30.14
CA SER A 36 6.75 4.54 30.81
C SER A 36 5.64 5.29 30.07
N ASP A 37 4.47 5.33 30.69
CA ASP A 37 3.47 6.37 30.46
C ASP A 37 4.02 7.70 30.97
N SER A 38 4.19 8.68 30.09
CA SER A 38 3.91 10.11 30.33
C SER A 38 4.43 10.99 29.20
N SER A 39 3.57 11.96 28.84
CA SER A 39 3.72 13.02 27.87
C SER A 39 5.05 13.79 27.93
N SER A 40 5.82 13.73 26.85
CA SER A 40 6.91 14.64 26.49
C SER A 40 6.54 15.44 25.21
N PRO A 41 7.08 16.66 25.00
CA PRO A 41 6.80 17.47 23.81
C PRO A 41 7.58 17.03 22.56
N ASP A 42 8.44 16.01 22.68
CA ASP A 42 9.05 15.28 21.56
C ASP A 42 8.25 13.99 21.32
N ALA A 43 6.96 14.14 21.02
CA ALA A 43 6.19 13.03 20.48
C ALA A 43 6.73 12.79 19.07
N HIS A 44 7.67 11.84 18.90
CA HIS A 44 8.05 11.33 17.60
C HIS A 44 6.76 10.94 16.87
N VAL A 45 6.32 11.82 15.96
CA VAL A 45 5.13 11.60 15.14
C VAL A 45 5.41 10.32 14.39
N LYS A 46 4.57 9.29 14.61
CA LYS A 46 4.71 8.04 13.88
C LYS A 46 4.65 8.37 12.39
N PRO A 47 5.64 7.93 11.59
CA PRO A 47 5.64 8.23 10.17
C PRO A 47 4.34 7.71 9.56
N GLN A 48 3.77 8.50 8.66
CA GLN A 48 2.58 8.13 7.90
C GLN A 48 3.00 7.58 6.54
N PHE A 49 2.17 6.71 5.98
CA PHE A 49 2.43 6.14 4.66
C PHE A 49 2.63 7.20 3.58
N MET A 50 1.94 8.36 3.69
CA MET A 50 1.98 9.43 2.70
C MET A 50 3.10 10.47 2.93
N ASP A 51 3.95 10.28 3.94
CA ASP A 51 5.08 11.18 4.18
C ASP A 51 6.07 11.11 3.00
N ALA A 52 6.63 12.26 2.60
CA ALA A 52 7.49 12.36 1.43
C ALA A 52 8.74 11.47 1.55
N GLU A 53 9.35 11.39 2.73
CA GLU A 53 10.51 10.53 3.00
C GLU A 53 10.17 9.05 2.87
N VAL A 54 9.00 8.64 3.40
CA VAL A 54 8.51 7.25 3.29
C VAL A 54 8.24 6.92 1.83
N GLN A 55 7.55 7.79 1.10
CA GLN A 55 7.24 7.58 -0.31
C GLN A 55 8.49 7.53 -1.19
N ASP A 56 9.51 8.36 -0.93
CA ASP A 56 10.79 8.30 -1.64
C ASP A 56 11.47 6.93 -1.43
N ILE A 57 11.59 6.49 -0.17
CA ILE A 57 12.18 5.19 0.17
C ILE A 57 11.41 4.06 -0.51
N LEU A 58 10.08 4.05 -0.40
CA LEU A 58 9.24 3.01 -0.99
C LEU A 58 9.34 3.00 -2.53
N THR A 59 9.41 4.17 -3.16
CA THR A 59 9.57 4.28 -4.61
C THR A 59 10.91 3.70 -5.07
N ARG A 60 11.99 3.96 -4.33
CA ARG A 60 13.31 3.40 -4.63
C ARG A 60 13.34 1.88 -4.50
N ILE A 61 12.80 1.32 -3.41
CA ILE A 61 12.82 -0.13 -3.17
C ILE A 61 11.88 -0.85 -4.15
N THR A 62 10.76 -0.23 -4.56
CA THR A 62 9.84 -0.83 -5.53
C THR A 62 10.52 -1.09 -6.87
N GLY A 63 11.49 -0.25 -7.25
CA GLY A 63 12.13 -0.30 -8.56
C GLY A 63 11.18 0.12 -9.68
N LEU A 64 11.73 0.21 -10.90
CA LEU A 64 10.96 0.50 -12.11
C LEU A 64 11.46 -0.40 -13.23
N ASP A 65 10.69 -1.44 -13.51
CA ASP A 65 10.87 -2.30 -14.66
C ASP A 65 9.77 -2.02 -15.70
N LEU A 66 10.18 -1.47 -16.86
CA LEU A 66 9.26 -1.12 -17.94
C LEU A 66 8.59 -2.35 -18.55
N GLU A 67 9.28 -3.49 -18.62
CA GLU A 67 8.73 -4.71 -19.22
C GLU A 67 7.61 -5.28 -18.35
N LYS A 68 7.81 -5.29 -17.03
CA LYS A 68 6.79 -5.73 -16.08
C LYS A 68 5.61 -4.76 -15.99
N VAL A 69 5.87 -3.45 -15.95
CA VAL A 69 4.81 -2.42 -15.87
C VAL A 69 3.93 -2.42 -17.13
N PHE A 70 4.53 -2.55 -18.32
CA PHE A 70 3.81 -2.55 -19.59
C PHE A 70 3.60 -3.97 -20.16
N ARG A 71 3.50 -4.97 -19.27
CA ARG A 71 3.24 -6.35 -19.69
C ARG A 71 1.97 -6.44 -20.55
N PRO A 72 1.97 -7.27 -21.61
CA PRO A 72 0.82 -7.37 -22.50
C PRO A 72 -0.38 -7.97 -21.76
N ILE A 73 -1.46 -7.20 -21.69
CA ILE A 73 -2.73 -7.61 -21.07
C ILE A 73 -3.62 -8.27 -22.12
N LYS A 74 -4.37 -9.29 -21.73
CA LYS A 74 -5.38 -9.92 -22.58
C LYS A 74 -6.51 -8.92 -22.86
N GLN A 75 -6.46 -8.29 -24.03
CA GLN A 75 -7.46 -7.33 -24.52
C GLN A 75 -7.62 -7.49 -26.03
N GLU A 76 -8.63 -6.82 -26.60
CA GLU A 76 -8.80 -6.79 -28.06
C GLU A 76 -7.57 -6.18 -28.73
N LEU A 77 -6.91 -6.97 -29.57
CA LEU A 77 -5.67 -6.58 -30.22
C LEU A 77 -5.95 -5.67 -31.41
N LYS A 78 -5.20 -4.57 -31.47
CA LYS A 78 -5.16 -3.67 -32.63
C LYS A 78 -3.83 -3.88 -33.36
N PRO A 79 -3.79 -3.70 -34.70
CA PRO A 79 -2.54 -3.82 -35.43
C PRO A 79 -1.51 -2.80 -34.90
N PRO A 80 -0.25 -3.21 -34.65
CA PRO A 80 0.78 -2.32 -34.15
C PRO A 80 1.14 -1.27 -35.21
N THR A 81 1.53 -0.08 -34.74
CA THR A 81 2.00 1.01 -35.62
C THR A 81 3.51 1.12 -35.54
N TYR A 82 4.20 1.00 -36.67
CA TYR A 82 5.65 1.12 -36.74
C TYR A 82 6.04 2.57 -37.07
N LYS A 83 7.10 3.06 -36.44
CA LYS A 83 7.68 4.39 -36.67
C LYS A 83 9.20 4.27 -36.76
N LEU A 84 9.80 5.00 -37.70
CA LEU A 84 11.25 5.14 -37.77
C LEU A 84 11.66 6.32 -36.88
N MET A 85 12.59 6.08 -35.97
CA MET A 85 13.05 7.07 -34.99
C MET A 85 14.56 7.22 -35.06
N THR A 86 15.05 8.43 -34.78
CA THR A 86 16.48 8.67 -34.47
C THR A 86 16.78 8.28 -33.02
N ASP A 87 18.06 8.15 -32.68
CA ASP A 87 18.47 7.80 -31.30
C ASP A 87 17.93 8.80 -30.27
N ALA A 88 17.97 10.10 -30.58
CA ALA A 88 17.41 11.15 -29.72
C ALA A 88 15.90 10.98 -29.51
N GLN A 89 15.14 10.65 -30.57
CA GLN A 89 13.70 10.40 -30.47
C GLN A 89 13.39 9.13 -29.68
N LEU A 90 14.25 8.11 -29.76
CA LEU A 90 14.13 6.89 -28.98
C LEU A 90 14.34 7.16 -27.48
N GLU A 91 15.36 7.96 -27.13
CA GLU A 91 15.60 8.37 -25.74
C GLU A 91 14.43 9.17 -25.17
N GLU A 92 13.88 10.11 -25.93
CA GLU A 92 12.67 10.85 -25.54
C GLU A 92 11.46 9.92 -25.33
N ALA A 93 11.28 8.93 -26.20
CA ALA A 93 10.20 7.95 -26.07
C ALA A 93 10.37 7.07 -24.82
N ILE A 94 11.60 6.64 -24.51
CA ILE A 94 11.92 5.89 -23.29
C ILE A 94 11.65 6.76 -22.05
N GLN A 95 12.03 8.03 -22.07
CA GLN A 95 11.79 8.94 -20.96
C GLN A 95 10.29 9.17 -20.71
N SER A 96 9.52 9.38 -21.77
CA SER A 96 8.05 9.47 -21.71
C SER A 96 7.42 8.18 -21.15
N ALA A 97 7.92 7.01 -21.59
CA ALA A 97 7.46 5.72 -21.05
C ALA A 97 7.79 5.56 -19.56
N ARG A 98 8.95 6.03 -19.10
CA ARG A 98 9.32 6.04 -17.67
C ARG A 98 8.41 6.95 -16.85
N GLU A 99 8.13 8.16 -17.33
CA GLU A 99 7.19 9.07 -16.64
C GLU A 99 5.78 8.48 -16.56
N GLN A 100 5.33 7.82 -17.62
CA GLN A 100 4.05 7.12 -17.62
C GLN A 100 4.06 5.94 -16.64
N ALA A 101 5.14 5.15 -16.60
CA ALA A 101 5.30 4.04 -15.66
C ALA A 101 5.26 4.53 -14.21
N GLN A 102 5.93 5.64 -13.89
CA GLN A 102 5.89 6.25 -12.56
C GLN A 102 4.46 6.64 -12.14
N ARG A 103 3.66 7.18 -13.08
CA ARG A 103 2.24 7.50 -12.81
C ARG A 103 1.41 6.25 -12.54
N LEU A 104 1.66 5.15 -13.25
CA LEU A 104 0.98 3.87 -13.04
C LEU A 104 1.39 3.19 -11.72
N LEU A 105 2.64 3.34 -11.33
CA LEU A 105 3.21 2.81 -10.08
C LEU A 105 2.81 3.60 -8.83
N LYS A 106 2.01 4.67 -8.96
CA LYS A 106 1.53 5.43 -7.82
C LYS A 106 0.79 4.52 -6.85
N MET A 107 1.34 4.39 -5.65
CA MET A 107 0.84 3.49 -4.61
C MET A 107 -0.52 3.96 -4.09
N PRO A 108 -1.46 3.03 -3.82
CA PRO A 108 -2.73 3.37 -3.17
C PRO A 108 -2.49 3.77 -1.70
N PRO A 109 -3.26 4.73 -1.17
CA PRO A 109 -3.11 5.14 0.23
C PRO A 109 -3.54 4.02 1.17
N VAL A 110 -2.73 3.76 2.21
CA VAL A 110 -3.07 2.82 3.28
C VAL A 110 -3.85 3.55 4.37
N LEU A 111 -5.10 3.15 4.57
CA LEU A 111 -6.00 3.72 5.58
C LEU A 111 -6.34 2.71 6.68
N PRO A 112 -6.60 3.16 7.91
CA PRO A 112 -7.13 2.29 8.96
C PRO A 112 -8.58 1.89 8.65
N GLU A 113 -9.04 0.81 9.28
CA GLU A 113 -10.41 0.34 9.15
C GLU A 113 -11.42 1.40 9.63
N ARG A 114 -12.44 1.65 8.82
CA ARG A 114 -13.52 2.58 9.15
C ARG A 114 -14.40 2.05 10.28
N LYS A 115 -14.84 2.93 11.18
CA LYS A 115 -15.78 2.59 12.26
C LYS A 115 -17.20 2.39 11.72
N PRO A 116 -17.98 1.43 12.25
CA PRO A 116 -19.35 1.20 11.83
C PRO A 116 -20.24 2.42 12.14
N ILE A 117 -21.20 2.70 11.27
CA ILE A 117 -22.18 3.78 11.44
C ILE A 117 -23.43 3.21 12.11
N ASN A 118 -23.69 3.62 13.35
CA ASN A 118 -24.88 3.25 14.10
C ASN A 118 -25.61 4.53 14.55
N ASP A 119 -26.13 5.28 13.57
CA ASP A 119 -26.79 6.56 13.81
C ASP A 119 -28.27 6.47 13.44
N VAL A 120 -29.14 6.73 14.41
CA VAL A 120 -30.60 6.67 14.30
C VAL A 120 -31.13 8.11 14.28
N LEU A 121 -31.86 8.46 13.22
CA LEU A 121 -32.38 9.81 13.01
C LEU A 121 -33.76 9.99 13.66
N SER A 122 -34.64 9.01 13.52
CA SER A 122 -35.98 9.03 14.11
C SER A 122 -36.54 7.63 14.36
N GLU A 123 -37.46 7.51 15.31
CA GLU A 123 -38.16 6.28 15.65
C GLU A 123 -39.67 6.54 15.74
N ASP A 124 -40.44 6.02 14.78
CA ASP A 124 -41.90 6.16 14.77
C ASP A 124 -42.56 4.79 14.89
N LYS A 125 -42.86 4.39 16.13
CA LYS A 125 -43.48 3.09 16.45
C LYS A 125 -44.85 2.87 15.82
N ILE A 126 -45.52 3.94 15.39
CA ILE A 126 -46.82 3.87 14.70
C ILE A 126 -46.68 3.15 13.34
N LEU A 127 -45.50 3.23 12.73
CA LEU A 127 -45.21 2.61 11.44
C LEU A 127 -44.68 1.17 11.58
N GLU A 128 -44.55 0.66 12.81
CA GLU A 128 -44.13 -0.71 13.08
C GLU A 128 -45.19 -1.70 12.56
N GLY A 129 -44.76 -2.65 11.73
CA GLY A 129 -45.62 -3.70 11.18
C GLY A 129 -46.52 -3.28 10.01
N MET A 130 -46.42 -2.04 9.52
CA MET A 130 -47.08 -1.63 8.28
C MET A 130 -46.43 -2.24 7.04
N ASP A 131 -45.10 -2.20 6.98
CA ASP A 131 -44.31 -2.70 5.85
C ASP A 131 -43.50 -3.94 6.22
N THR A 132 -43.27 -4.83 5.25
CA THR A 132 -42.46 -6.05 5.44
C THR A 132 -40.99 -5.88 5.04
N ALA A 133 -40.70 -4.92 4.15
CA ALA A 133 -39.37 -4.69 3.60
C ALA A 133 -38.76 -3.37 4.10
N LYS A 134 -37.44 -3.26 4.00
CA LYS A 134 -36.72 -2.02 4.29
C LYS A 134 -36.74 -1.10 3.07
N TYR A 135 -36.98 0.19 3.27
CA TYR A 135 -36.86 1.19 2.21
C TYR A 135 -35.53 1.92 2.32
N VAL A 136 -34.84 2.11 1.20
CA VAL A 136 -33.56 2.82 1.14
C VAL A 136 -33.74 4.10 0.35
N PHE A 137 -33.52 5.24 0.99
CA PHE A 137 -33.57 6.55 0.37
C PHE A 137 -32.15 7.08 0.18
N THR A 138 -31.83 7.49 -1.04
CA THR A 138 -30.50 7.95 -1.43
C THR A 138 -30.60 9.30 -2.10
N ASP A 139 -29.82 10.26 -1.61
CA ASP A 139 -29.64 11.53 -2.32
C ASP A 139 -28.78 11.31 -3.56
N ILE A 140 -29.27 11.68 -4.74
CA ILE A 140 -28.60 11.52 -6.05
C ILE A 140 -28.00 12.82 -6.60
N THR A 141 -27.88 13.87 -5.77
CA THR A 141 -27.31 15.16 -6.19
C THR A 141 -25.87 15.01 -6.67
N PHE A 142 -25.55 15.51 -7.87
CA PHE A 142 -24.25 15.27 -8.54
C PHE A 142 -23.07 15.96 -7.83
N ASN A 143 -23.25 17.17 -7.30
CA ASN A 143 -22.16 17.98 -6.75
C ASN A 143 -21.71 17.57 -5.33
N ILE A 144 -22.21 16.46 -4.79
CA ILE A 144 -21.90 16.01 -3.42
C ILE A 144 -20.94 14.81 -3.48
N PRO A 145 -19.80 14.84 -2.75
CA PRO A 145 -18.87 13.72 -2.74
C PRO A 145 -19.49 12.48 -2.11
N HIS A 146 -19.05 11.31 -2.57
CA HIS A 146 -19.62 10.02 -2.15
C HIS A 146 -19.46 9.72 -0.66
N ARG A 147 -18.56 10.40 0.07
CA ARG A 147 -18.40 10.23 1.53
C ARG A 147 -19.40 11.06 2.35
N GLU A 148 -19.89 12.17 1.82
CA GLU A 148 -20.81 13.09 2.52
C GLU A 148 -22.28 12.87 2.15
N ARG A 149 -22.54 12.11 1.08
CA ARG A 149 -23.88 11.80 0.59
C ARG A 149 -24.78 11.16 1.65
N PHE A 150 -26.03 11.60 1.73
CA PHE A 150 -27.02 11.03 2.65
C PHE A 150 -27.65 9.77 2.07
N ILE A 151 -27.54 8.68 2.82
CA ILE A 151 -28.22 7.41 2.54
C ILE A 151 -28.88 6.95 3.84
N VAL A 152 -30.20 6.90 3.83
CA VAL A 152 -31.01 6.56 5.00
C VAL A 152 -31.88 5.35 4.70
N ILE A 153 -32.12 4.54 5.73
CA ILE A 153 -32.86 3.30 5.63
C ILE A 153 -34.00 3.37 6.62
N ARG A 154 -35.21 3.15 6.11
CA ARG A 154 -36.41 2.96 6.92
C ARG A 154 -36.61 1.47 7.14
N GLU A 155 -36.52 1.07 8.39
CA GLU A 155 -36.75 -0.31 8.81
C GLU A 155 -38.24 -0.57 9.08
N PRO A 156 -38.72 -1.83 8.95
CA PRO A 156 -40.10 -2.20 9.23
C PRO A 156 -40.51 -2.01 10.70
N THR A 157 -39.54 -1.80 11.60
CA THR A 157 -39.75 -1.41 13.00
C THR A 157 -40.18 0.05 13.16
N GLY A 158 -40.22 0.83 12.07
CA GLY A 158 -40.48 2.27 12.12
C GLY A 158 -39.25 3.11 12.47
N THR A 159 -38.05 2.52 12.47
CA THR A 159 -36.79 3.25 12.72
C THR A 159 -36.22 3.82 11.41
N LEU A 160 -35.87 5.10 11.39
CA LEU A 160 -35.10 5.73 10.32
C LEU A 160 -33.64 5.88 10.76
N ARG A 161 -32.75 5.13 10.15
CA ARG A 161 -31.30 5.13 10.47
C ARG A 161 -30.45 5.47 9.26
N LYS A 162 -29.19 5.84 9.48
CA LYS A 162 -28.19 5.89 8.41
C LYS A 162 -27.87 4.47 7.92
N ALA A 163 -27.54 4.36 6.63
CA ALA A 163 -27.07 3.11 6.06
C ALA A 163 -25.72 2.69 6.66
N SER A 164 -25.52 1.39 6.83
CA SER A 164 -24.21 0.81 7.09
C SER A 164 -23.25 1.06 5.92
N TRP A 165 -21.96 0.86 6.14
CA TRP A 165 -20.97 1.05 5.09
C TRP A 165 -21.13 0.07 3.92
N GLU A 166 -21.50 -1.19 4.18
CA GLU A 166 -21.74 -2.18 3.13
C GLU A 166 -22.99 -1.82 2.31
N GLU A 167 -24.07 -1.41 2.99
CA GLU A 167 -25.28 -0.93 2.33
C GLU A 167 -24.97 0.32 1.48
N ARG A 168 -24.18 1.25 2.02
CA ARG A 168 -23.75 2.48 1.34
C ARG A 168 -22.97 2.17 0.07
N ASP A 169 -21.93 1.35 0.16
CA ASP A 169 -21.06 1.02 -0.98
C ASP A 169 -21.85 0.33 -2.10
N ARG A 170 -22.76 -0.58 -1.74
CA ARG A 170 -23.64 -1.27 -2.69
C ARG A 170 -24.59 -0.31 -3.39
N ILE A 171 -25.25 0.57 -2.64
CA ILE A 171 -26.24 1.51 -3.17
C ILE A 171 -25.56 2.59 -4.03
N LEU A 172 -24.38 3.07 -3.62
CA LEU A 172 -23.56 3.95 -4.44
C LEU A 172 -23.23 3.31 -5.78
N GLN A 173 -22.89 2.02 -5.83
CA GLN A 173 -22.63 1.33 -7.09
C GLN A 173 -23.88 1.16 -7.98
N VAL A 174 -25.09 1.12 -7.40
CA VAL A 174 -26.35 1.08 -8.17
C VAL A 174 -26.59 2.41 -8.88
N TYR A 175 -26.48 3.53 -8.17
CA TYR A 175 -26.77 4.86 -8.73
C TYR A 175 -25.58 5.47 -9.49
N PHE A 176 -24.35 5.18 -9.05
CA PHE A 176 -23.10 5.69 -9.62
C PHE A 176 -22.16 4.52 -9.96
N PRO A 177 -22.44 3.79 -11.06
CA PRO A 177 -21.68 2.60 -11.41
C PRO A 177 -20.23 2.94 -11.74
N LYS A 178 -19.29 2.43 -10.96
CA LYS A 178 -17.87 2.40 -11.30
C LYS A 178 -17.57 1.20 -12.20
N GLY A 179 -16.79 1.41 -13.26
CA GLY A 179 -16.34 0.33 -14.14
C GLY A 179 -15.64 -0.78 -13.37
N ALA A 180 -15.89 -2.03 -13.76
CA ALA A 180 -15.34 -3.26 -13.17
C ALA A 180 -15.74 -3.58 -11.71
N ARG A 181 -16.34 -2.65 -10.94
CA ARG A 181 -16.87 -2.94 -9.60
C ARG A 181 -18.20 -3.67 -9.69
N ARG A 182 -18.36 -4.78 -8.95
CA ARG A 182 -19.61 -5.55 -8.87
C ARG A 182 -20.43 -5.14 -7.65
N LEU A 183 -21.77 -5.26 -7.76
CA LEU A 183 -22.69 -5.00 -6.63
C LEU A 183 -22.47 -5.96 -5.47
N THR A 184 -22.27 -7.23 -5.78
CA THR A 184 -21.93 -8.27 -4.81
C THR A 184 -20.46 -8.61 -4.96
N ALA A 185 -19.77 -8.76 -3.83
CA ALA A 185 -18.38 -9.18 -3.82
C ALA A 185 -18.20 -10.51 -4.59
N PRO A 186 -17.25 -10.58 -5.54
CA PRO A 186 -16.90 -11.82 -6.22
C PRO A 186 -16.53 -12.94 -5.22
N PRO A 187 -16.86 -14.21 -5.52
CA PRO A 187 -16.54 -15.34 -4.66
C PRO A 187 -15.03 -15.59 -4.52
N VAL A 188 -14.20 -14.99 -5.38
CA VAL A 188 -12.73 -15.10 -5.33
C VAL A 188 -12.14 -14.62 -4.01
N PHE A 189 -12.83 -13.72 -3.30
CA PHE A 189 -12.40 -13.19 -2.01
C PHE A 189 -12.73 -14.10 -0.82
N LYS A 190 -13.35 -15.26 -1.06
CA LYS A 190 -13.53 -16.28 -0.03
C LYS A 190 -12.20 -16.97 0.25
N GLU A 191 -11.96 -17.35 1.50
CA GLU A 191 -10.69 -17.92 1.95
C GLU A 191 -10.24 -19.16 1.15
N GLU A 192 -11.18 -20.05 0.83
CA GLU A 192 -10.92 -21.24 0.01
C GLU A 192 -10.43 -20.87 -1.39
N SER A 193 -11.04 -19.87 -2.01
CA SER A 193 -10.67 -19.39 -3.35
C SER A 193 -9.35 -18.65 -3.33
N LEU A 194 -9.09 -17.86 -2.29
CA LEU A 194 -7.81 -17.16 -2.12
C LEU A 194 -6.63 -18.13 -2.08
N LYS A 195 -6.74 -19.24 -1.34
CA LYS A 195 -5.69 -20.28 -1.27
C LYS A 195 -5.38 -20.87 -2.66
N VAL A 196 -6.41 -21.07 -3.48
CA VAL A 196 -6.23 -21.57 -4.86
C VAL A 196 -5.50 -20.54 -5.73
N VAL A 197 -5.82 -19.26 -5.59
CA VAL A 197 -5.18 -18.18 -6.37
C VAL A 197 -3.73 -17.96 -5.93
N PHE A 198 -3.46 -18.05 -4.63
CA PHE A 198 -2.11 -17.98 -4.07
C PHE A 198 -1.23 -19.14 -4.55
N GLY A 199 -1.79 -20.35 -4.66
CA GLY A 199 -1.09 -21.49 -5.27
C GLY A 199 -0.75 -21.32 -6.76
N GLN A 200 -1.33 -20.32 -7.44
CA GLN A 200 -1.03 -19.98 -8.83
C GLN A 200 -0.07 -18.78 -8.95
N ASP A 201 0.45 -18.24 -7.85
CA ASP A 201 1.32 -17.05 -7.82
C ASP A 201 0.66 -15.79 -8.41
N ARG A 202 -0.67 -15.70 -8.33
CA ARG A 202 -1.47 -14.59 -8.88
C ARG A 202 -1.86 -13.56 -7.82
N HIS A 203 -0.93 -13.23 -6.93
CA HIS A 203 -1.15 -12.29 -5.83
C HIS A 203 -1.47 -10.88 -6.33
N GLU A 204 -0.77 -10.41 -7.37
CA GLU A 204 -1.00 -9.10 -7.99
C GLU A 204 -2.44 -8.94 -8.51
N ASP A 205 -2.97 -9.97 -9.18
CA ASP A 205 -4.33 -9.96 -9.72
C ASP A 205 -5.38 -9.84 -8.61
N VAL A 206 -5.16 -10.48 -7.45
CA VAL A 206 -6.06 -10.38 -6.28
C VAL A 206 -6.07 -8.96 -5.73
N LEU A 207 -4.90 -8.34 -5.59
CA LEU A 207 -4.76 -6.97 -5.09
C LEU A 207 -5.39 -5.96 -6.05
N ASP A 208 -5.20 -6.15 -7.37
CA ASP A 208 -5.84 -5.33 -8.39
C ASP A 208 -7.37 -5.46 -8.38
N LEU A 209 -7.89 -6.69 -8.25
CA LEU A 209 -9.33 -6.91 -8.10
C LEU A 209 -9.87 -6.30 -6.80
N CYS A 210 -9.11 -6.40 -5.70
CA CYS A 210 -9.50 -5.84 -4.41
C CYS A 210 -9.61 -4.30 -4.47
N GLN A 211 -8.61 -3.65 -5.09
CA GLN A 211 -8.55 -2.20 -5.30
C GLN A 211 -9.76 -1.65 -6.08
N VAL A 212 -10.28 -2.43 -7.03
CA VAL A 212 -11.46 -2.04 -7.81
C VAL A 212 -12.76 -2.34 -7.05
N GLN A 213 -12.81 -3.46 -6.34
CA GLN A 213 -14.03 -3.95 -5.71
C GLN A 213 -14.37 -3.22 -4.40
N PHE A 214 -13.38 -2.93 -3.57
CA PHE A 214 -13.59 -2.39 -2.22
C PHE A 214 -12.96 -1.00 -2.05
N GLU A 215 -13.43 -0.27 -1.03
CA GLU A 215 -12.79 0.98 -0.63
C GLU A 215 -11.58 0.69 0.29
N PRO A 216 -10.52 1.52 0.27
CA PRO A 216 -9.27 1.24 0.98
C PRO A 216 -9.40 1.19 2.51
N ASP A 217 -10.46 1.78 3.08
CA ASP A 217 -10.78 1.76 4.50
C ASP A 217 -11.80 0.68 4.89
N SER A 218 -12.24 -0.15 3.94
CA SER A 218 -13.14 -1.27 4.17
C SER A 218 -12.44 -2.43 4.89
N SER A 219 -13.15 -3.11 5.79
CA SER A 219 -12.67 -4.30 6.50
C SER A 219 -12.25 -5.42 5.54
N GLU A 220 -13.05 -5.64 4.49
CA GLU A 220 -12.78 -6.63 3.44
C GLU A 220 -11.51 -6.31 2.63
N TYR A 221 -11.26 -5.03 2.37
CA TYR A 221 -10.05 -4.59 1.67
C TYR A 221 -8.80 -4.91 2.49
N ILE A 222 -8.81 -4.49 3.75
CA ILE A 222 -7.69 -4.68 4.68
C ILE A 222 -7.45 -6.18 4.92
N ARG A 223 -8.51 -6.97 5.09
CA ARG A 223 -8.44 -8.43 5.28
C ARG A 223 -7.77 -9.13 4.10
N VAL A 224 -8.19 -8.83 2.87
CA VAL A 224 -7.63 -9.46 1.66
C VAL A 224 -6.18 -9.04 1.47
N HIS A 225 -5.85 -7.76 1.61
CA HIS A 225 -4.47 -7.28 1.53
C HIS A 225 -3.57 -7.95 2.57
N ALA A 226 -4.00 -7.99 3.84
CA ALA A 226 -3.25 -8.66 4.90
C ALA A 226 -3.04 -10.15 4.59
N ALA A 227 -4.08 -10.87 4.17
CA ALA A 227 -3.97 -12.29 3.82
C ALA A 227 -2.99 -12.54 2.66
N THR A 228 -2.99 -11.67 1.65
CA THR A 228 -2.05 -11.77 0.52
C THR A 228 -0.61 -11.47 0.96
N TYR A 229 -0.39 -10.47 1.82
CA TYR A 229 0.94 -10.14 2.33
C TYR A 229 1.51 -11.24 3.24
N GLU A 230 0.67 -11.85 4.07
CA GLU A 230 1.03 -12.99 4.91
C GLU A 230 1.46 -14.22 4.09
N ASP A 231 0.77 -14.48 2.98
CA ASP A 231 1.11 -15.59 2.09
C ASP A 231 2.44 -15.34 1.36
N LEU A 232 2.65 -14.12 0.87
CA LEU A 232 3.90 -13.71 0.22
C LEU A 232 5.10 -13.80 1.16
N GLU A 233 4.94 -13.37 2.42
CA GLU A 233 6.00 -13.47 3.43
C GLU A 233 6.36 -14.94 3.69
N LYS A 234 5.36 -15.81 3.87
CA LYS A 234 5.58 -17.25 4.12
C LYS A 234 6.30 -17.96 2.98
N MET A 235 5.98 -17.59 1.74
CA MET A 235 6.58 -18.17 0.55
C MET A 235 7.89 -17.49 0.14
N GLY A 236 8.19 -16.31 0.69
CA GLY A 236 9.37 -15.52 0.32
C GLY A 236 9.33 -14.99 -1.12
N LYS A 237 8.14 -14.81 -1.72
CA LYS A 237 7.98 -14.45 -3.14
C LYS A 237 7.77 -12.94 -3.35
N TYR A 238 8.69 -12.12 -2.86
CA TYR A 238 8.58 -10.65 -2.93
C TYR A 238 8.63 -10.11 -4.37
N ASP A 239 9.35 -10.80 -5.25
CA ASP A 239 9.49 -10.48 -6.67
C ASP A 239 8.16 -10.34 -7.41
N LEU A 240 7.12 -11.07 -6.99
CA LEU A 240 5.80 -10.98 -7.61
C LEU A 240 5.25 -9.56 -7.56
N LEU A 241 5.46 -8.84 -6.44
CA LEU A 241 4.98 -7.47 -6.26
C LEU A 241 6.01 -6.39 -6.59
N ARG A 242 7.29 -6.71 -6.85
CA ARG A 242 8.27 -5.71 -7.30
C ARG A 242 7.85 -5.04 -8.61
N SER A 243 8.19 -3.77 -8.80
CA SER A 243 7.71 -2.97 -9.94
C SER A 243 6.18 -3.00 -10.10
N THR A 244 5.44 -3.08 -8.98
CA THR A 244 3.98 -2.88 -8.95
C THR A 244 3.63 -1.82 -7.92
N ARG A 245 2.47 -1.17 -8.10
CA ARG A 245 1.94 -0.18 -7.13
C ARG A 245 1.63 -0.76 -5.74
N HIS A 246 1.58 -2.09 -5.61
CA HIS A 246 1.20 -2.76 -4.37
C HIS A 246 2.40 -3.05 -3.45
N PHE A 247 3.63 -2.91 -3.97
CA PHE A 247 4.84 -3.22 -3.23
C PHE A 247 4.97 -2.37 -1.96
N GLY A 248 4.70 -1.06 -2.04
CA GLY A 248 4.79 -0.21 -0.86
C GLY A 248 3.79 -0.57 0.23
N GLY A 249 2.59 -1.03 -0.12
CA GLY A 249 1.61 -1.52 0.85
C GLY A 249 2.10 -2.75 1.60
N LEU A 250 2.77 -3.67 0.89
CA LEU A 250 3.41 -4.85 1.48
C LEU A 250 4.54 -4.44 2.45
N VAL A 251 5.47 -3.61 2.01
CA VAL A 251 6.60 -3.16 2.86
C VAL A 251 6.08 -2.44 4.09
N TRP A 252 5.10 -1.55 3.94
CA TRP A 252 4.47 -0.85 5.04
C TRP A 252 3.82 -1.79 6.05
N TYR A 253 3.13 -2.83 5.57
CA TYR A 253 2.54 -3.86 6.40
C TYR A 253 3.59 -4.63 7.21
N LEU A 254 4.67 -5.08 6.55
CA LEU A 254 5.76 -5.84 7.19
C LEU A 254 6.53 -5.01 8.23
N VAL A 255 6.80 -3.74 7.93
CA VAL A 255 7.46 -2.81 8.87
C VAL A 255 6.58 -2.61 10.12
N ASN A 256 5.29 -2.38 9.95
CA ASN A 256 4.36 -2.22 11.07
C ASN A 256 4.20 -3.51 11.88
N ALA A 257 4.25 -4.68 11.23
CA ALA A 257 4.22 -5.99 11.87
C ALA A 257 5.58 -6.41 12.48
N ARG A 258 6.66 -5.62 12.29
CA ARG A 258 8.04 -5.95 12.67
C ARG A 258 8.57 -7.27 12.09
N ARG A 259 8.15 -7.60 10.86
CA ARG A 259 8.54 -8.82 10.12
C ARG A 259 9.23 -8.46 8.82
N VAL A 260 10.38 -7.81 8.93
CA VAL A 260 11.14 -7.32 7.76
C VAL A 260 12.29 -8.23 7.36
N ASP A 261 12.61 -9.23 8.18
CA ASP A 261 13.81 -10.06 8.00
C ASP A 261 13.81 -10.78 6.64
N GLY A 262 12.68 -11.34 6.23
CA GLY A 262 12.55 -12.01 4.93
C GLY A 262 12.74 -11.05 3.75
N LEU A 263 12.20 -9.83 3.84
CA LEU A 263 12.36 -8.80 2.83
C LEU A 263 13.82 -8.31 2.74
N ILE A 264 14.50 -8.15 3.87
CA ILE A 264 15.92 -7.72 3.89
C ILE A 264 16.81 -8.78 3.25
N ILE A 265 16.57 -10.06 3.54
CA ILE A 265 17.32 -11.16 2.91
C ILE A 265 17.12 -11.16 1.39
N ASP A 266 15.88 -10.98 0.93
CA ASP A 266 15.53 -10.88 -0.49
C ASP A 266 16.21 -9.69 -1.18
N MET A 267 16.26 -8.53 -0.53
CA MET A 267 16.99 -7.36 -1.04
C MET A 267 18.50 -7.60 -1.13
N LEU A 268 19.09 -8.27 -0.12
CA LEU A 268 20.52 -8.61 -0.12
C LEU A 268 20.90 -9.64 -1.18
N GLN A 269 19.99 -10.56 -1.52
CA GLN A 269 20.22 -11.56 -2.58
C GLN A 269 20.20 -10.96 -3.98
N GLU A 270 19.48 -9.86 -4.15
CA GLU A 270 19.25 -9.19 -5.43
C GLU A 270 20.20 -7.99 -5.65
N ASP A 271 21.24 -7.86 -4.82
CA ASP A 271 22.26 -6.81 -4.84
C ASP A 271 21.67 -5.37 -4.84
N LEU A 272 20.58 -5.15 -4.10
CA LEU A 272 19.91 -3.85 -3.90
C LEU A 272 20.44 -3.07 -2.68
#